data_AF-A0AAE5AXK5-F1
#
_entry.id   AF-A0AAE5AXK5-F1
#
_cell.length_a   1.000
_cell.length_b   1.000
_cell.length_c   1.000
_cell.angle_alpha   90.00
_cell.angle_beta   90.00
_cell.angle_gamma   90.00
#
_symmetry.space_group_name_H-M   'P 1'
#
loop_
_entity.id
_entity.type
_entity.pdbx_description
1 polymer ?
#
loop_
_entity_poly.entity_id
_entity_poly.type
_entity_poly.pdbx_seq_one_letter_code
_entity_poly.pdbx_strand_id
1 'polypeptide(L)'
;MTETERVQYKIMLPADLKARLEEAAHENRRSLSAEIISRLEAAYADQTEDENVLRIKLTYDVRVKLNEALGFFNSNLEEAAQEILERDVSEITEYMDNLVVEHKKRERELLEKELYWMNIAMALNSIRRTQLSLFKFAMQHVTAFKGKIPSELISYCQSLFNIYKKELDDLPEDEKSVKFLKDQAEDAHKLVYFELDGSDDADFIVDPPNNDKLPT
;
A
#
# COMPACT_ATOMS: atom_id res chain seq x y z
N MET A 1 53.00 16.14 43.15
CA MET A 1 53.18 16.14 41.69
C MET A 1 51.80 16.41 41.09
N THR A 2 51.64 17.48 40.32
CA THR A 2 50.37 17.77 39.66
C THR A 2 50.15 16.75 38.54
N GLU A 3 48.94 16.18 38.46
CA GLU A 3 48.51 15.05 37.60
C GLU A 3 48.72 15.19 36.08
N THR A 4 49.40 16.24 35.61
CA THR A 4 49.59 16.54 34.19
C THR A 4 51.04 16.43 33.73
N GLU A 5 51.90 15.76 34.50
CA GLU A 5 53.29 15.55 34.14
C GLU A 5 53.43 14.33 33.21
N ARG A 6 53.62 14.56 31.91
CA ARG A 6 53.86 13.47 30.94
C ARG A 6 55.26 12.90 31.14
N VAL A 7 55.35 11.68 31.65
CA VAL A 7 56.63 10.97 31.84
C VAL A 7 56.98 10.20 30.56
N GLN A 8 58.19 10.42 30.04
CA GLN A 8 58.70 9.69 28.88
C GLN A 8 59.29 8.34 29.31
N TYR A 9 58.59 7.25 29.03
CA TYR A 9 59.08 5.89 29.27
C TYR A 9 59.72 5.31 28.01
N LYS A 10 60.96 4.81 28.13
CA LYS A 10 61.62 4.05 27.07
C LYS A 10 61.32 2.57 27.24
N ILE A 11 60.35 2.07 26.48
CA ILE A 11 59.95 0.66 26.48
C ILE A 11 60.75 -0.08 25.40
N MET A 12 61.29 -1.26 25.72
CA MET A 12 61.85 -2.17 24.73
C MET A 12 60.77 -3.16 24.31
N LEU A 13 60.37 -3.12 23.03
CA LEU A 13 59.36 -4.00 22.47
C LEU A 13 59.99 -4.97 21.46
N PRO A 14 59.57 -6.25 21.42
CA PRO A 14 59.87 -7.14 20.32
C PRO A 14 59.50 -6.51 18.96
N ALA A 15 60.32 -6.76 17.94
CA ALA A 15 60.19 -6.08 16.64
C ALA A 15 58.85 -6.39 15.93
N ASP A 16 58.38 -7.62 16.07
CA ASP A 16 57.09 -8.11 15.58
C ASP A 16 55.91 -7.41 16.30
N LEU A 17 56.00 -7.25 17.62
CA LEU A 17 54.98 -6.58 18.41
C LEU A 17 54.90 -5.09 18.05
N LYS A 18 56.05 -4.45 17.82
CA LYS A 18 56.12 -3.06 17.37
C LYS A 18 55.42 -2.86 16.02
N ALA A 19 55.69 -3.73 15.04
CA ALA A 19 55.08 -3.63 13.71
C ALA A 19 53.55 -3.74 13.76
N ARG A 20 53.01 -4.70 14.51
CA ARG A 20 51.56 -4.87 14.71
C ARG A 20 50.91 -3.65 15.39
N LEU A 21 51.65 -2.99 16.28
CA LEU A 21 51.17 -1.82 16.99
C LEU A 21 51.18 -0.57 16.11
N GLU A 22 52.17 -0.41 15.22
CA GLU A 22 52.21 0.66 14.21
C GLU A 22 51.07 0.53 13.20
N GLU A 23 50.78 -0.70 12.75
CA GLU A 23 49.63 -0.99 11.88
C GLU A 23 48.30 -0.62 12.55
N ALA A 24 48.08 -1.08 13.79
CA ALA A 24 46.87 -0.75 14.53
C ALA A 24 46.72 0.75 14.81
N ALA A 25 47.83 1.45 15.13
CA ALA A 25 47.80 2.90 15.32
C ALA A 25 47.41 3.63 14.03
N HIS A 26 47.88 3.16 12.87
CA HIS A 26 47.51 3.70 11.56
C HIS A 26 46.03 3.46 11.25
N GLU A 27 45.52 2.24 11.45
CA GLU A 27 44.10 1.90 11.26
C GLU A 27 43.18 2.75 12.12
N ASN A 28 43.55 2.93 13.39
CA ASN A 28 42.77 3.72 14.35
C ASN A 28 42.98 5.24 14.23
N ARG A 29 43.82 5.69 13.28
CA ARG A 29 44.17 7.11 13.04
C ARG A 29 44.68 7.81 14.32
N ARG A 30 45.48 7.11 15.11
CA ARG A 30 46.07 7.59 16.38
C ARG A 30 47.58 7.54 16.32
N SER A 31 48.24 8.35 17.14
CA SER A 31 49.69 8.23 17.34
C SER A 31 50.02 6.90 18.01
N LEU A 32 51.21 6.33 17.76
CA LEU A 32 51.64 5.09 18.38
C LEU A 32 51.54 5.14 19.92
N SER A 33 51.92 6.25 20.54
CA SER A 33 51.79 6.44 21.99
C SER A 33 50.34 6.46 22.46
N ALA A 34 49.43 7.06 21.68
CA ALA A 34 48.01 7.10 22.01
C ALA A 34 47.34 5.71 21.85
N GLU A 35 47.77 4.91 20.88
CA GLU A 35 47.32 3.53 20.73
C GLU A 35 47.78 2.65 21.92
N ILE A 36 49.03 2.82 22.37
CA ILE A 36 49.54 2.13 23.58
C ILE A 36 48.69 2.48 24.81
N ILE A 37 48.47 3.78 25.04
CA ILE A 37 47.67 4.25 26.18
C ILE A 37 46.24 3.70 26.09
N SER A 38 45.59 3.81 24.93
CA SER A 38 44.21 3.31 24.75
C SER A 38 44.09 1.81 25.00
N ARG A 39 45.09 1.01 24.61
CA ARG A 39 45.08 -0.43 24.88
C ARG A 39 45.34 -0.76 26.34
N LEU A 40 46.21 0.00 27.00
CA LEU A 40 46.44 -0.15 28.43
C LEU A 40 45.19 0.25 29.22
N GLU A 41 44.57 1.39 28.89
CA GLU A 41 43.31 1.82 29.49
C GLU A 41 42.21 0.77 29.32
N ALA A 42 42.04 0.21 28.11
CA ALA A 42 41.06 -0.84 27.88
C ALA A 42 41.36 -2.13 28.65
N ALA A 43 42.64 -2.53 28.76
CA ALA A 43 43.05 -3.72 29.49
C ALA A 43 42.86 -3.58 31.01
N TYR A 44 42.89 -2.36 31.52
CA TYR A 44 42.76 -2.06 32.95
C TYR A 44 41.41 -1.42 33.33
N ALA A 45 40.51 -1.15 32.37
CA ALA A 45 39.20 -0.56 32.61
C ALA A 45 38.37 -1.36 33.63
N ASP A 46 38.45 -2.68 33.59
CA ASP A 46 37.76 -3.59 34.52
C ASP A 46 38.37 -3.62 35.93
N GLN A 47 39.59 -3.11 36.12
CA GLN A 47 40.29 -3.15 37.42
C GLN A 47 40.09 -1.86 38.22
N THR A 48 39.65 -0.77 37.58
CA THR A 48 39.46 0.54 38.21
C THR A 48 38.05 0.77 38.78
N GLU A 49 37.07 -0.08 38.49
CA GLU A 49 35.70 0.04 39.03
C GLU A 49 35.40 -0.86 40.26
N ASP A 50 36.38 -1.60 40.78
CA ASP A 50 36.13 -2.64 41.79
C ASP A 50 36.57 -2.27 43.22
N GLU A 51 36.41 -1.00 43.63
CA GLU A 51 36.42 -0.62 45.06
C GLU A 51 35.03 -0.41 45.67
N ASN A 52 33.94 -0.49 44.89
CA ASN A 52 32.57 -0.34 45.44
C ASN A 52 31.50 -1.28 44.86
N VAL A 53 31.83 -2.26 44.01
CA VAL A 53 30.85 -3.25 43.56
C VAL A 53 30.74 -4.36 44.61
N LEU A 54 29.70 -4.30 45.43
CA LEU A 54 29.21 -5.44 46.20
C LEU A 54 28.86 -6.58 45.22
N ARG A 55 29.81 -7.45 44.89
CA ARG A 55 29.54 -8.75 44.26
C ARG A 55 28.82 -9.64 45.28
N ILE A 56 27.51 -9.41 45.43
CA ILE A 56 26.63 -10.32 46.14
C ILE A 56 26.64 -11.62 45.35
N LYS A 57 27.35 -12.63 45.87
CA LYS A 57 27.15 -14.01 45.43
C LYS A 57 25.74 -14.40 45.83
N LEU A 58 24.80 -14.28 44.89
CA LEU A 58 23.47 -14.84 45.05
C LEU A 58 23.63 -16.33 45.37
N THR A 59 23.11 -16.77 46.52
CA THR A 59 23.01 -18.19 46.80
C THR A 59 22.15 -18.86 45.73
N TYR A 60 22.42 -20.14 45.46
CA TYR A 60 21.71 -20.89 44.42
C TYR A 60 20.18 -20.74 44.55
N ASP A 61 19.66 -20.84 45.77
CA ASP A 61 18.22 -20.71 46.06
C ASP A 61 17.64 -19.33 45.72
N VAL A 62 18.40 -18.25 45.93
CA VAL A 62 17.95 -16.89 45.58
C VAL A 62 17.98 -16.71 44.06
N ARG A 63 19.00 -17.26 43.38
CA ARG A 63 19.07 -17.23 41.92
C ARG A 63 17.93 -18.02 41.27
N VAL A 64 17.58 -19.19 41.81
CA VAL A 64 16.46 -20.01 41.33
C VAL A 64 15.14 -19.25 41.49
N LYS A 65 14.86 -18.72 42.69
CA LYS A 65 13.63 -17.93 42.94
C LYS A 65 13.54 -16.67 42.09
N LEU A 66 14.67 -15.99 41.85
CA LEU A 66 14.70 -14.81 40.98
C LEU A 66 14.40 -15.19 39.53
N ASN A 67 14.97 -16.30 39.03
CA ASN A 67 14.70 -16.80 37.69
C ASN A 67 13.24 -17.28 37.54
N GLU A 68 12.68 -17.93 38.54
CA GLU A 68 11.26 -18.34 38.56
C GLU A 68 10.34 -17.12 38.54
N ALA A 69 10.63 -16.11 39.37
CA ALA A 69 9.88 -14.85 39.38
C ALA A 69 9.99 -14.12 38.03
N LEU A 70 11.19 -14.01 37.46
CA LEU A 70 11.40 -13.40 36.13
C LEU A 70 10.66 -14.18 35.03
N GLY A 71 10.63 -15.51 35.09
CA GLY A 71 9.85 -16.34 34.18
C GLY A 71 8.35 -16.02 34.25
N PHE A 72 7.79 -15.94 35.46
CA PHE A 72 6.38 -15.58 35.68
C PHE A 72 6.05 -14.15 35.25
N PHE A 73 6.95 -13.19 35.50
CA PHE A 73 6.76 -11.80 35.04
C PHE A 73 6.78 -11.72 33.52
N ASN A 74 7.69 -12.45 32.86
CA ASN A 74 7.77 -12.46 31.39
C ASN A 74 6.55 -13.13 30.76
N SER A 75 6.05 -14.24 31.31
CA SER A 75 4.85 -14.90 30.79
C SER A 75 3.61 -14.01 30.91
N ASN A 76 3.45 -13.29 32.02
CA ASN A 76 2.32 -12.38 32.20
C ASN A 76 2.41 -11.16 31.27
N LEU A 77 3.63 -10.68 30.97
CA LEU A 77 3.83 -9.60 30.01
C LEU A 77 3.53 -10.06 28.58
N GLU A 78 3.92 -11.29 28.22
CA GLU A 78 3.63 -11.88 26.92
C GLU A 78 2.13 -12.09 26.72
N GLU A 79 1.43 -12.62 27.72
CA GLU A 79 -0.03 -12.77 27.71
C GLU A 79 -0.74 -11.42 27.56
N ALA A 80 -0.36 -10.41 28.36
CA ALA A 80 -0.93 -9.07 28.27
C ALA A 80 -0.63 -8.38 26.93
N ALA A 81 0.56 -8.57 26.36
CA ALA A 81 0.92 -8.04 25.06
C ALA A 81 0.11 -8.71 23.94
N GLN A 82 -0.09 -10.03 24.02
CA GLN A 82 -0.91 -10.79 23.09
C GLN A 82 -2.37 -10.34 23.12
N GLU A 83 -2.96 -10.16 24.31
CA GLU A 83 -4.33 -9.66 24.46
C GLU A 83 -4.51 -8.26 23.84
N ILE A 84 -3.55 -7.35 24.06
CA ILE A 84 -3.58 -6.00 23.48
C ILE A 84 -3.49 -6.09 21.95
N LEU A 85 -2.58 -6.91 21.42
CA LEU A 85 -2.41 -7.11 19.99
C LEU A 85 -3.67 -7.70 19.35
N GLU A 86 -4.28 -8.72 19.97
CA GLU A 86 -5.50 -9.34 19.47
C GLU A 86 -6.68 -8.36 19.45
N ARG A 87 -6.83 -7.56 20.50
CA ARG A 87 -7.85 -6.50 20.53
C ARG A 87 -7.62 -5.48 19.44
N ASP A 88 -6.40 -4.94 19.34
CA ASP A 88 -6.08 -3.88 18.37
C ASP A 88 -6.19 -4.41 16.94
N VAL A 89 -5.78 -5.66 16.67
CA VAL A 89 -5.98 -6.33 15.37
C VAL A 89 -7.47 -6.50 15.07
N SER A 90 -8.29 -6.89 16.04
CA SER A 90 -9.74 -7.00 15.86
C SER A 90 -10.38 -5.65 15.52
N GLU A 91 -10.03 -4.59 16.25
CA GLU A 91 -10.54 -3.24 16.01
C GLU A 91 -10.11 -2.70 14.63
N ILE A 92 -8.85 -2.92 14.24
CA ILE A 92 -8.34 -2.54 12.92
C ILE A 92 -9.07 -3.32 11.83
N THR A 93 -9.28 -4.62 12.00
CA THR A 93 -9.97 -5.48 11.03
C THR A 93 -11.41 -5.02 10.84
N GLU A 94 -12.15 -4.80 11.94
CA GLU A 94 -13.52 -4.28 11.88
C GLU A 94 -13.58 -2.91 11.19
N TYR A 95 -12.64 -2.01 11.49
CA TYR A 95 -12.57 -0.71 10.83
C TYR A 95 -12.32 -0.84 9.32
N MET A 96 -11.38 -1.70 8.91
CA MET A 96 -11.09 -1.95 7.49
C MET A 96 -12.30 -2.54 6.76
N ASP A 97 -12.98 -3.51 7.36
CA ASP A 97 -14.18 -4.14 6.78
C ASP A 97 -15.29 -3.10 6.57
N ASN A 98 -15.53 -2.25 7.58
CA ASN A 98 -16.49 -1.16 7.46
C ASN A 98 -16.12 -0.17 6.35
N LEU A 99 -14.84 0.19 6.22
CA LEU A 99 -14.36 1.09 5.18
C LEU A 99 -14.55 0.48 3.78
N VAL A 100 -14.28 -0.82 3.62
CA VAL A 100 -14.51 -1.55 2.36
C VAL A 100 -16.00 -1.59 2.01
N VAL A 101 -16.87 -1.84 2.98
CA VAL A 101 -18.33 -1.84 2.79
C VAL A 101 -18.83 -0.46 2.37
N GLU A 102 -18.37 0.61 3.03
CA GLU A 102 -18.73 1.98 2.67
C GLU A 102 -18.24 2.36 1.27
N HIS A 103 -17.01 1.98 0.91
CA HIS A 103 -16.46 2.24 -0.41
C HIS A 103 -17.28 1.53 -1.49
N LYS A 104 -17.57 0.23 -1.32
CA LYS A 104 -18.41 -0.55 -2.23
C LYS A 104 -19.80 0.05 -2.39
N LYS A 105 -20.39 0.55 -1.30
CA LYS A 105 -21.69 1.23 -1.34
C LYS A 105 -21.63 2.52 -2.17
N ARG A 106 -20.64 3.38 -1.91
CA ARG A 106 -20.46 4.64 -2.65
C ARG A 106 -20.23 4.40 -4.14
N GLU A 107 -19.42 3.40 -4.49
CA GLU A 107 -19.15 3.03 -5.87
C GLU A 107 -20.43 2.56 -6.59
N ARG A 108 -21.25 1.74 -5.94
CA ARG A 108 -22.55 1.32 -6.48
C ARG A 108 -23.48 2.51 -6.74
N GLU A 109 -23.57 3.45 -5.80
CA GLU A 109 -24.39 4.65 -5.95
C GLU A 109 -23.92 5.53 -7.13
N LEU A 110 -22.61 5.63 -7.36
CA LEU A 110 -22.06 6.35 -8.51
C LEU A 110 -22.42 5.66 -9.83
N LEU A 111 -22.25 4.33 -9.90
CA LEU A 111 -22.60 3.54 -11.09
C LEU A 111 -24.09 3.63 -11.42
N GLU A 112 -24.97 3.55 -10.42
CA GLU A 112 -26.41 3.72 -10.62
C GLU A 112 -26.76 5.11 -11.18
N LYS A 113 -26.09 6.15 -10.69
CA LYS A 113 -26.25 7.52 -11.18
C LYS A 113 -25.76 7.67 -12.61
N GLU A 114 -24.60 7.11 -12.96
CA GLU A 114 -24.08 7.13 -14.33
C GLU A 114 -25.00 6.38 -15.30
N LEU A 115 -25.49 5.20 -14.91
CA LEU A 115 -26.45 4.43 -15.69
C LEU A 115 -27.74 5.22 -15.93
N TYR A 116 -28.23 5.93 -14.90
CA TYR A 116 -29.41 6.80 -15.02
C TYR A 116 -29.19 7.92 -16.05
N TRP A 117 -28.06 8.63 -15.99
CA TRP A 117 -27.74 9.68 -16.96
C TRP A 117 -27.56 9.12 -18.38
N MET A 118 -26.95 7.93 -18.51
CA MET A 118 -26.82 7.25 -19.79
C MET A 118 -28.20 6.93 -20.38
N ASN A 119 -29.12 6.41 -19.56
CA ASN A 119 -30.50 6.14 -19.98
C ASN A 119 -31.24 7.39 -20.45
N ILE A 120 -31.08 8.52 -19.73
CA ILE A 120 -31.63 9.81 -20.17
C ILE A 120 -31.03 10.25 -21.50
N ALA A 121 -29.70 10.16 -21.65
CA ALA A 121 -29.01 10.56 -22.87
C ALA A 121 -29.50 9.72 -24.07
N MET A 122 -29.66 8.41 -23.89
CA MET A 122 -30.23 7.51 -24.91
C MET A 122 -31.66 7.88 -25.28
N ALA A 123 -32.52 8.15 -24.29
CA ALA A 123 -33.90 8.56 -24.52
C ALA A 123 -33.98 9.89 -25.30
N LEU A 124 -33.16 10.87 -24.91
CA LEU A 124 -33.06 12.16 -25.62
C LEU A 124 -32.55 11.97 -27.05
N ASN A 125 -31.57 11.09 -27.27
CA ASN A 125 -31.06 10.79 -28.61
C ASN A 125 -32.15 10.17 -29.50
N SER A 126 -32.92 9.22 -28.96
CA SER A 126 -34.05 8.59 -29.66
C SER A 126 -35.15 9.60 -30.01
N ILE A 127 -35.50 10.50 -29.08
CA ILE A 127 -36.44 11.60 -29.34
C ILE A 127 -35.91 12.50 -30.46
N ARG A 128 -34.63 12.90 -30.42
CA ARG A 128 -34.01 13.72 -31.46
C ARG A 128 -34.04 13.05 -32.83
N ARG A 129 -33.67 11.76 -32.93
CA ARG A 129 -33.76 10.97 -34.16
C ARG A 129 -35.18 10.96 -34.73
N THR A 130 -36.18 10.77 -33.87
CA THR A 130 -37.59 10.76 -34.26
C THR A 130 -38.03 12.12 -34.81
N GLN A 131 -37.68 13.21 -34.12
CA GLN A 131 -37.98 14.57 -34.57
C GLN A 131 -37.32 14.89 -35.91
N LEU A 132 -36.03 14.60 -36.07
CA LEU A 132 -35.31 14.80 -37.33
C LEU A 132 -35.92 13.98 -38.48
N SER A 133 -36.35 12.75 -38.21
CA SER A 133 -37.03 11.90 -39.19
C SER A 133 -38.38 12.48 -39.61
N LEU A 134 -39.16 13.02 -38.67
CA LEU A 134 -40.43 13.71 -38.96
C LEU A 134 -40.21 14.98 -39.78
N PHE A 135 -39.20 15.79 -39.45
CA PHE A 135 -38.85 16.98 -40.23
C PHE A 135 -38.42 16.62 -41.65
N LYS A 136 -37.56 15.61 -41.80
CA LYS A 136 -37.13 15.07 -43.09
C LYS A 136 -38.33 14.65 -43.93
N PHE A 137 -39.26 13.90 -43.34
CA PHE A 137 -40.50 13.45 -44.00
C PHE A 137 -41.40 14.62 -44.42
N ALA A 138 -41.61 15.60 -43.54
CA ALA A 138 -42.40 16.79 -43.85
C ALA A 138 -41.81 17.59 -45.03
N MET A 139 -40.49 17.79 -45.04
CA MET A 139 -39.80 18.47 -46.15
C MET A 139 -39.95 17.70 -47.46
N GLN A 140 -39.82 16.36 -47.44
CA GLN A 140 -40.06 15.53 -48.62
C GLN A 140 -41.48 15.72 -49.16
N HIS A 141 -42.48 15.72 -48.28
CA HIS A 141 -43.87 15.98 -48.67
C HIS A 141 -44.06 17.35 -49.31
N VAL A 142 -43.50 18.43 -48.74
CA VAL A 142 -43.56 19.77 -49.35
C VAL A 142 -42.95 19.77 -50.74
N THR A 143 -41.77 19.14 -50.90
CA THR A 143 -41.10 19.06 -52.21
C THR A 143 -41.85 18.21 -53.24
N ALA A 144 -42.79 17.35 -52.83
CA ALA A 144 -43.62 16.56 -53.73
C ALA A 144 -44.73 17.39 -54.41
N PHE A 145 -45.14 18.53 -53.84
CA PHE A 145 -46.13 19.44 -54.43
C PHE A 145 -45.55 20.36 -55.52
N LYS A 146 -44.65 19.83 -56.37
CA LYS A 146 -43.99 20.59 -57.44
C LYS A 146 -45.04 21.27 -58.33
N GLY A 147 -44.86 22.57 -58.57
CA GLY A 147 -45.72 23.40 -59.42
C GLY A 147 -46.87 24.12 -58.72
N LYS A 148 -47.14 23.83 -57.43
CA LYS A 148 -48.14 24.58 -56.62
C LYS A 148 -47.51 25.54 -55.61
N ILE A 149 -46.19 25.49 -55.47
CA ILE A 149 -45.43 26.19 -54.44
C ILE A 149 -44.34 27.04 -55.14
N PRO A 150 -44.05 28.27 -54.66
CA PRO A 150 -42.94 29.07 -55.17
C PRO A 150 -41.60 28.32 -55.15
N SER A 151 -40.78 28.55 -56.18
CA SER A 151 -39.47 27.89 -56.33
C SER A 151 -38.50 28.24 -55.21
N GLU A 152 -38.57 29.45 -54.63
CA GLU A 152 -37.73 29.82 -53.50
C GLU A 152 -38.02 28.93 -52.28
N LEU A 153 -39.30 28.64 -52.02
CA LEU A 153 -39.70 27.78 -50.89
C LEU A 153 -39.22 26.34 -51.11
N ILE A 154 -39.28 25.83 -52.34
CA ILE A 154 -38.78 24.49 -52.68
C ILE A 154 -37.28 24.42 -52.43
N SER A 155 -36.51 25.42 -52.89
CA SER A 155 -35.06 25.47 -52.66
C SER A 155 -34.74 25.55 -51.17
N TYR A 156 -35.49 26.32 -50.40
CA TYR A 156 -35.34 26.42 -48.95
C TYR A 156 -35.60 25.07 -48.26
N CYS A 157 -36.70 24.39 -48.59
CA CYS A 157 -37.02 23.07 -48.06
C CYS A 157 -35.96 22.02 -48.42
N GLN A 158 -35.38 22.08 -49.62
CA GLN A 158 -34.28 21.19 -50.03
C GLN A 158 -33.01 21.43 -49.23
N SER A 159 -32.65 22.69 -48.97
CA SER A 159 -31.52 23.03 -48.12
C SER A 159 -31.71 22.50 -46.69
N LEU A 160 -32.89 22.73 -46.10
CA LEU A 160 -33.22 22.18 -44.77
C LEU A 160 -33.21 20.65 -44.75
N PHE A 161 -33.76 20.01 -45.77
CA PHE A 161 -33.74 18.55 -45.91
C PHE A 161 -32.30 18.01 -45.89
N ASN A 162 -31.38 18.63 -46.62
CA ASN A 162 -29.98 18.20 -46.66
C ASN A 162 -29.28 18.37 -45.31
N ILE A 163 -29.57 19.47 -44.60
CA ILE A 163 -29.03 19.73 -43.25
C ILE A 163 -29.51 18.63 -42.29
N TYR A 164 -30.82 18.40 -42.20
CA TYR A 164 -31.37 17.40 -41.27
C TYR A 164 -31.03 15.96 -41.65
N LYS A 165 -30.90 15.67 -42.95
CA LYS A 165 -30.43 14.37 -43.40
C LYS A 165 -28.99 14.13 -42.92
N LYS A 166 -28.10 15.11 -43.11
CA LYS A 166 -26.72 15.00 -42.63
C LYS A 166 -26.67 14.84 -41.11
N GLU A 167 -27.42 15.66 -40.37
CA GLU A 167 -27.48 15.56 -38.91
C GLU A 167 -27.99 14.18 -38.44
N LEU A 168 -28.97 13.60 -39.13
CA LEU A 168 -29.46 12.26 -38.84
C LEU A 168 -28.43 11.17 -39.16
N ASP A 169 -27.70 11.32 -40.26
CA ASP A 169 -26.65 10.38 -40.69
C ASP A 169 -25.42 10.45 -39.76
N ASP A 170 -25.13 11.63 -39.20
CA ASP A 170 -24.04 11.87 -38.24
C ASP A 170 -24.37 11.37 -36.81
N LEU A 171 -25.65 11.05 -36.52
CA LEU A 171 -26.05 10.53 -35.21
C LEU A 171 -25.57 9.06 -35.06
N PRO A 172 -24.87 8.72 -33.97
CA PRO A 172 -24.27 7.39 -33.79
C PRO A 172 -25.36 6.32 -33.64
N GLU A 173 -25.35 5.27 -34.47
CA GLU A 173 -26.36 4.19 -34.44
C GLU A 173 -26.52 3.65 -33.01
N ASP A 174 -27.77 3.68 -32.52
CA ASP A 174 -28.10 3.44 -31.11
C ASP A 174 -27.64 2.03 -30.66
N GLU A 175 -27.57 1.05 -31.54
CA GLU A 175 -27.18 -0.33 -31.18
C GLU A 175 -25.68 -0.51 -30.88
N LYS A 176 -24.80 0.14 -31.65
CA LYS A 176 -23.35 -0.02 -31.50
C LYS A 176 -22.81 0.78 -30.31
N SER A 177 -23.37 1.96 -30.10
CA SER A 177 -22.97 2.87 -29.03
C SER A 177 -23.36 2.32 -27.66
N VAL A 178 -24.56 1.75 -27.57
CA VAL A 178 -25.07 1.13 -26.34
C VAL A 178 -24.35 -0.18 -26.05
N LYS A 179 -24.08 -1.00 -27.06
CA LYS A 179 -23.30 -2.22 -26.89
C LYS A 179 -21.88 -1.92 -26.43
N PHE A 180 -21.20 -0.97 -27.07
CA PHE A 180 -19.84 -0.57 -26.67
C PHE A 180 -19.78 -0.05 -25.23
N LEU A 181 -20.73 0.81 -24.83
CA LEU A 181 -20.78 1.33 -23.46
C LEU A 181 -21.16 0.27 -22.42
N LYS A 182 -22.05 -0.66 -22.79
CA LYS A 182 -22.41 -1.80 -21.94
C LYS A 182 -21.21 -2.74 -21.75
N ASP A 183 -20.51 -3.06 -22.84
CA ASP A 183 -19.30 -3.89 -22.80
C ASP A 183 -18.21 -3.21 -21.94
N GLN A 184 -18.04 -1.88 -22.07
CA GLN A 184 -17.09 -1.11 -21.26
C GLN A 184 -17.46 -1.07 -19.77
N ALA A 185 -18.75 -0.95 -19.44
CA ALA A 185 -19.23 -0.99 -18.06
C ALA A 185 -19.10 -2.40 -17.44
N GLU A 186 -19.36 -3.45 -18.22
CA GLU A 186 -19.17 -4.84 -17.79
C GLU A 186 -17.68 -5.18 -17.57
N ASP A 187 -16.78 -4.68 -18.43
CA ASP A 187 -15.34 -4.87 -18.26
C ASP A 187 -14.78 -4.09 -17.06
N ALA A 188 -15.25 -2.85 -16.85
CA ALA A 188 -14.91 -2.09 -15.64
C ALA A 188 -15.39 -2.83 -14.37
N HIS A 189 -16.61 -3.39 -14.41
CA HIS A 189 -17.13 -4.19 -13.31
C HIS A 189 -16.33 -5.49 -13.10
N LYS A 190 -15.80 -6.13 -14.14
CA LYS A 190 -14.94 -7.31 -13.96
C LYS A 190 -13.61 -6.95 -13.31
N LEU A 191 -12.99 -5.85 -13.71
CA LEU A 191 -11.70 -5.40 -13.16
C LEU A 191 -11.77 -5.13 -11.64
N VAL A 192 -12.85 -4.50 -11.18
CA VAL A 192 -13.03 -4.18 -9.75
C VAL A 192 -13.24 -5.43 -8.89
N TYR A 193 -13.85 -6.48 -9.45
CA TYR A 193 -14.12 -7.72 -8.70
C TYR A 193 -13.01 -8.77 -8.84
N PHE A 194 -12.18 -8.72 -9.89
CA PHE A 194 -11.07 -9.67 -10.07
C PHE A 194 -9.90 -9.42 -9.09
N GLU A 195 -9.75 -8.20 -8.56
CA GLU A 195 -8.70 -7.88 -7.58
C GLU A 195 -9.07 -8.28 -6.13
N LEU A 196 -10.32 -8.66 -5.88
CA LEU A 196 -10.80 -8.98 -4.52
C LEU A 196 -11.03 -10.48 -4.27
N ASP A 197 -11.24 -11.31 -5.31
CA ASP A 197 -11.36 -12.77 -5.17
C ASP A 197 -9.99 -13.50 -5.28
N GLY A 198 -8.91 -12.76 -5.55
CA GLY A 198 -7.56 -13.33 -5.65
C GLY A 198 -6.87 -13.65 -4.31
N SER A 199 -7.51 -13.37 -3.15
CA SER A 199 -6.88 -13.54 -1.83
C SER A 199 -7.31 -14.78 -1.05
N ASP A 200 -8.30 -15.56 -1.52
CA ASP A 200 -8.91 -16.61 -0.68
C ASP A 200 -8.34 -18.03 -0.88
N ASP A 201 -7.42 -18.25 -1.83
CA ASP A 201 -6.83 -19.58 -2.11
C ASP A 201 -5.30 -19.68 -1.85
N ALA A 202 -4.74 -18.84 -0.98
CA ALA A 202 -3.43 -19.12 -0.40
C ALA A 202 -3.59 -20.01 0.85
N ASP A 203 -3.95 -21.28 0.61
CA ASP A 203 -3.87 -22.36 1.61
C ASP A 203 -2.43 -22.47 2.13
N PHE A 204 -2.12 -21.75 3.21
CA PHE A 204 -0.97 -22.02 4.06
C PHE A 204 -1.26 -23.32 4.82
N ILE A 205 -1.00 -24.45 4.19
CA ILE A 205 -0.88 -25.74 4.88
C ILE A 205 0.35 -25.63 5.78
N VAL A 206 0.13 -25.18 7.01
CA VAL A 206 1.08 -25.38 8.10
C VAL A 206 0.78 -26.76 8.67
N ASP A 207 1.55 -27.76 8.25
CA ASP A 207 1.50 -29.08 8.88
C ASP A 207 1.78 -28.93 10.38
N PRO A 208 0.95 -29.47 11.28
CA PRO A 208 1.20 -29.40 12.71
C PRO A 208 2.49 -30.16 13.06
N PRO A 209 3.24 -29.71 14.09
CA PRO A 209 4.50 -30.33 14.46
C PRO A 209 4.26 -31.79 14.90
N ASN A 210 4.91 -32.69 14.18
CA ASN A 210 4.89 -34.13 14.40
C ASN A 210 5.55 -34.44 15.76
N ASN A 211 4.74 -34.61 16.80
CA ASN A 211 5.21 -34.88 18.15
C ASN A 211 5.44 -36.39 18.31
N ASP A 212 6.54 -36.87 17.76
CA ASP A 212 6.93 -38.28 17.83
C ASP A 212 8.01 -38.46 18.92
N LYS A 213 7.60 -39.17 19.98
CA LYS A 213 8.41 -40.04 20.87
C LYS A 213 9.06 -39.41 22.11
N LEU A 214 8.37 -39.60 23.23
CA LEU A 214 8.99 -39.83 24.55
C LEU A 214 9.66 -41.22 24.55
N PRO A 215 10.93 -41.37 24.99
CA PRO A 215 11.47 -42.66 25.36
C PRO A 215 11.06 -43.02 26.80
N THR A 216 10.65 -44.28 26.96
CA THR A 216 10.51 -45.02 28.22
C THR A 216 11.80 -45.06 29.03
#